data_AF-A0A6N2EBY7-F1
#
_entry.id   AF-A0A6N2EBY7-F1
#
_cell.length_a   1.000
_cell.length_b   1.000
_cell.length_c   1.000
_cell.angle_alpha   90.00
_cell.angle_beta   90.00
_cell.angle_gamma   90.00
#
_symmetry.space_group_name_H-M   'P 1'
#
loop_
_entity.id
_entity.type
_entity.pdbx_description
1 polymer ?
#
loop_
_entity_poly.entity_id
_entity_poly.type
_entity_poly.pdbx_seq_one_letter_code
_entity_poly.pdbx_strand_id
1 'polypeptide(L)'
;MFKRVIAPAVLASAAGLAVAQEPTVLITTVPGLTTSAIPGGAAGEEFSNFAERPFASPSGNYWIVKGGSNAAQTYTVGQGMSFGTALRSDDPAPWNPSFNVGITFINDVAINDNGGWNFVTTVANTLTLARTDGTDWFADVEGETTQVPGLPGVFVANFFIQKPVLTNDGRSGYTTLSLDLPAATRNFLILGDQILSQSGVNVPTNQPSGEQDTIKANAVSAFGVSGDGNTWMTEARLRIPGNFPSGTQLRTVVVNNDAKMQTLHPFGTFASPVVSIHNTTLSGVGDWLSRASNDDGHDFVVRNGDIIAQRGAPIFDGATELFDDGPFAATFFVNVGGPDGDYLVGGTTDNPDSALNSVIVLNNERVIARRGDAVSIDGQTFTISSFANNSAAFLDDAVLIVANLSDAAGTSVGSALLHYDLDAAPTCPADLNGDGVVDADDFFLFLSLFASGDPRADINADGVIDADDFFAYLSLFAAGC
;
A
#
# COMPACT_ATOMS: atom_id res chain seq x y z
N MET A 1 59.30 18.81 -26.07
CA MET A 1 58.39 17.66 -25.93
C MET A 1 57.51 17.91 -24.71
N PHE A 2 56.44 18.69 -24.86
CA PHE A 2 55.48 18.98 -23.80
C PHE A 2 54.11 18.51 -24.30
N LYS A 3 53.61 17.38 -23.78
CA LYS A 3 52.25 16.91 -24.02
C LYS A 3 51.35 17.55 -22.97
N ARG A 4 50.51 18.48 -23.40
CA ARG A 4 49.32 18.92 -22.64
C ARG A 4 48.36 17.74 -22.57
N VAL A 5 48.07 17.26 -21.37
CA VAL A 5 46.93 16.38 -21.09
C VAL A 5 45.72 17.29 -20.92
N ILE A 6 44.78 17.22 -21.85
CA ILE A 6 43.46 17.82 -21.72
C ILE A 6 42.62 16.76 -21.01
N ALA A 7 42.17 17.04 -19.79
CA ALA A 7 41.16 16.23 -19.12
C ALA A 7 39.81 16.44 -19.84
N PRO A 8 39.03 15.39 -20.11
CA PRO A 8 37.68 15.59 -20.62
C PRO A 8 36.82 16.16 -19.49
N ALA A 9 36.14 17.26 -19.76
CA ALA A 9 35.02 17.72 -18.94
C ALA A 9 33.95 16.63 -18.97
N VAL A 10 33.72 16.00 -17.83
CA VAL A 10 32.51 15.21 -17.60
C VAL A 10 31.38 16.23 -17.52
N LEU A 11 30.61 16.37 -18.60
CA LEU A 11 29.28 16.98 -18.50
C LEU A 11 28.48 16.03 -17.60
N ALA A 12 28.09 16.53 -16.42
CA ALA A 12 27.02 15.91 -15.65
C ALA A 12 25.76 15.97 -16.51
N SER A 13 25.28 14.82 -16.97
CA SER A 13 23.93 14.69 -17.49
C SER A 13 22.98 14.94 -16.33
N ALA A 14 22.14 15.97 -16.43
CA ALA A 14 20.98 16.09 -15.59
C ALA A 14 20.14 14.83 -15.81
N ALA A 15 19.92 14.05 -14.76
CA ALA A 15 19.01 12.92 -14.80
C ALA A 15 17.62 13.48 -15.18
N GLY A 16 17.12 13.08 -16.35
CA GLY A 16 15.82 13.48 -16.85
C GLY A 16 14.73 13.05 -15.88
N LEU A 17 13.72 13.90 -15.71
CA LEU A 17 12.46 13.58 -15.06
C LEU A 17 11.80 12.46 -15.89
N ALA A 18 11.97 11.20 -15.49
CA ALA A 18 11.12 10.14 -16.01
C ALA A 18 9.68 10.49 -15.64
N VAL A 19 8.86 10.80 -16.64
CA VAL A 19 7.41 10.98 -16.46
C VAL A 19 6.85 9.59 -16.18
N ALA A 20 6.04 9.49 -15.13
CA ALA A 20 5.35 8.25 -14.83
C ALA A 20 4.30 7.95 -15.90
N GLN A 21 4.06 6.67 -16.13
CA GLN A 21 2.97 6.18 -16.97
C GLN A 21 1.64 6.87 -16.61
N GLU A 22 0.85 7.29 -17.61
CA GLU A 22 -0.50 7.80 -17.32
C GLU A 22 -1.36 6.66 -16.74
N PRO A 23 -1.91 6.81 -15.52
CA PRO A 23 -2.72 5.77 -14.91
C PRO A 23 -4.10 5.70 -15.55
N THR A 24 -4.67 4.49 -15.57
CA THR A 24 -6.11 4.33 -15.80
C THR A 24 -6.86 4.58 -14.48
N VAL A 25 -7.87 5.44 -14.49
CA VAL A 25 -8.71 5.68 -13.29
C VAL A 25 -9.84 4.67 -13.23
N LEU A 26 -9.83 3.80 -12.21
CA LEU A 26 -10.90 2.83 -11.99
C LEU A 26 -12.09 3.46 -11.25
N ILE A 27 -11.79 4.18 -10.16
CA ILE A 27 -12.80 4.79 -9.29
C ILE A 27 -12.30 6.17 -8.90
N THR A 28 -13.18 7.17 -8.88
CA THR A 28 -12.88 8.50 -8.36
C THR A 28 -13.93 8.96 -7.35
N THR A 29 -13.54 9.82 -6.42
CA THR A 29 -14.47 10.49 -5.50
C THR A 29 -14.76 11.93 -5.94
N VAL A 30 -14.27 12.33 -7.12
CA VAL A 30 -14.53 13.66 -7.68
C VAL A 30 -15.99 13.69 -8.18
N PRO A 31 -16.85 14.54 -7.61
CA PRO A 31 -18.29 14.49 -7.89
C PRO A 31 -18.63 14.78 -9.36
N GLY A 32 -19.63 14.09 -9.88
CA GLY A 32 -20.16 14.29 -11.24
C GLY A 32 -19.35 13.66 -12.37
N LEU A 33 -18.26 12.95 -12.07
CA LEU A 33 -17.50 12.17 -13.07
C LEU A 33 -18.09 10.76 -13.23
N THR A 34 -17.92 10.14 -14.40
CA THR A 34 -18.50 8.83 -14.73
C THR A 34 -18.00 7.73 -13.80
N THR A 35 -16.70 7.70 -13.50
CA THR A 35 -16.06 6.75 -12.59
C THR A 35 -16.28 7.08 -11.11
N SER A 36 -17.06 8.12 -10.81
CA SER A 36 -17.55 8.40 -9.45
C SER A 36 -18.85 7.68 -9.12
N ALA A 37 -19.60 7.23 -10.12
CA ALA A 37 -20.87 6.54 -9.91
C ALA A 37 -20.65 5.15 -9.28
N ILE A 38 -21.51 4.79 -8.32
CA ILE A 38 -21.44 3.46 -7.69
C ILE A 38 -22.12 2.41 -8.56
N PRO A 39 -21.40 1.37 -9.02
CA PRO A 39 -22.02 0.29 -9.79
C PRO A 39 -23.16 -0.37 -9.00
N GLY A 40 -24.36 -0.40 -9.58
CA GLY A 40 -25.56 -0.93 -8.91
C GLY A 40 -26.14 -0.04 -7.81
N GLY A 41 -25.63 1.19 -7.64
CA GLY A 41 -26.16 2.15 -6.68
C GLY A 41 -27.42 2.87 -7.14
N ALA A 42 -27.99 3.69 -6.25
CA ALA A 42 -29.11 4.54 -6.58
C ALA A 42 -28.71 5.59 -7.64
N ALA A 43 -29.67 6.09 -8.41
CA ALA A 43 -29.40 7.14 -9.40
C ALA A 43 -28.80 8.39 -8.72
N GLY A 44 -27.61 8.81 -9.16
CA GLY A 44 -26.88 9.95 -8.58
C GLY A 44 -26.10 9.61 -7.29
N GLU A 45 -25.98 8.34 -6.95
CA GLU A 45 -25.11 7.90 -5.86
C GLU A 45 -23.66 7.80 -6.36
N GLU A 46 -22.76 8.50 -5.66
CA GLU A 46 -21.36 8.63 -6.03
C GLU A 46 -20.46 8.26 -4.85
N PHE A 47 -19.27 7.75 -5.17
CA PHE A 47 -18.19 7.56 -4.19
C PHE A 47 -17.78 8.91 -3.61
N SER A 48 -17.69 8.99 -2.28
CA SER A 48 -17.38 10.21 -1.53
C SER A 48 -16.03 10.14 -0.83
N ASN A 49 -15.49 8.94 -0.62
CA ASN A 49 -14.18 8.70 -0.01
C ASN A 49 -13.73 7.26 -0.26
N PHE A 50 -12.40 7.04 -0.15
CA PHE A 50 -11.83 5.74 0.14
C PHE A 50 -11.59 5.65 1.63
N ALA A 51 -12.20 4.66 2.29
CA ALA A 51 -12.08 4.49 3.73
C ALA A 51 -10.72 3.88 4.11
N GLU A 52 -10.07 3.19 3.18
CA GLU A 52 -8.81 2.48 3.39
C GLU A 52 -8.00 2.29 2.10
N ARG A 53 -6.88 1.58 2.22
CA ARG A 53 -6.08 1.12 1.08
C ARG A 53 -6.84 0.08 0.23
N PRO A 54 -6.46 -0.09 -1.04
CA PRO A 54 -6.84 -1.29 -1.77
C PRO A 54 -6.17 -2.52 -1.15
N PHE A 55 -6.86 -3.66 -1.21
CA PHE A 55 -6.32 -4.97 -0.89
C PHE A 55 -6.37 -5.84 -2.13
N ALA A 56 -5.34 -6.65 -2.35
CA ALA A 56 -5.28 -7.58 -3.46
C ALA A 56 -5.11 -9.01 -2.96
N SER A 57 -5.51 -9.96 -3.79
CA SER A 57 -5.30 -11.38 -3.54
C SER A 57 -3.81 -11.73 -3.64
N PRO A 58 -3.36 -12.85 -3.07
CA PRO A 58 -1.96 -13.25 -3.10
C PRO A 58 -1.30 -13.24 -4.49
N SER A 59 -2.04 -13.64 -5.53
CA SER A 59 -1.57 -13.61 -6.92
C SER A 59 -1.82 -12.28 -7.63
N GLY A 60 -2.59 -11.36 -7.04
CA GLY A 60 -2.98 -10.09 -7.66
C GLY A 60 -4.20 -10.17 -8.58
N ASN A 61 -4.80 -11.35 -8.80
CA ASN A 61 -5.92 -11.52 -9.74
C ASN A 61 -7.19 -10.79 -9.31
N TYR A 62 -7.39 -10.66 -7.99
CA TYR A 62 -8.57 -9.99 -7.42
C TYR A 62 -8.15 -8.86 -6.51
N TRP A 63 -8.99 -7.84 -6.44
CA TRP A 63 -8.81 -6.75 -5.49
C TRP A 63 -10.14 -6.34 -4.87
N ILE A 64 -10.04 -5.71 -3.72
CA ILE A 64 -11.17 -5.17 -2.97
C ILE A 64 -10.78 -3.83 -2.34
N VAL A 65 -11.72 -2.88 -2.39
CA VAL A 65 -11.58 -1.59 -1.73
C VAL A 65 -12.84 -1.26 -0.96
N LYS A 66 -12.67 -0.63 0.21
CA LYS A 66 -13.76 -0.07 0.99
C LYS A 66 -13.93 1.40 0.64
N GLY A 67 -15.12 1.77 0.22
CA GLY A 67 -15.49 3.14 -0.11
C GLY A 67 -16.65 3.64 0.75
N GLY A 68 -16.79 4.96 0.81
CA GLY A 68 -18.04 5.58 1.22
C GLY A 68 -18.77 6.17 0.02
N SER A 69 -20.08 6.26 0.13
CA SER A 69 -20.94 7.04 -0.75
C SER A 69 -21.56 8.21 0.01
N ASN A 70 -22.39 8.99 -0.67
CA ASN A 70 -23.26 9.97 -0.01
C ASN A 70 -24.44 9.32 0.78
N ALA A 71 -24.61 8.00 0.71
CA ALA A 71 -25.73 7.27 1.32
C ALA A 71 -25.33 6.03 2.16
N ALA A 72 -24.21 5.37 1.86
CA ALA A 72 -23.82 4.09 2.44
C ALA A 72 -22.29 3.91 2.45
N GLN A 73 -21.79 2.93 3.20
CA GLN A 73 -20.45 2.37 2.99
C GLN A 73 -20.54 1.22 1.98
N THR A 74 -19.50 1.00 1.19
CA THR A 74 -19.48 -0.04 0.16
C THR A 74 -18.18 -0.84 0.20
N TYR A 75 -18.30 -2.12 -0.15
CA TYR A 75 -17.18 -2.94 -0.59
C TYR A 75 -17.29 -3.13 -2.10
N THR A 76 -16.25 -2.70 -2.81
CA THR A 76 -16.14 -2.89 -4.26
C THR A 76 -15.06 -3.93 -4.52
N VAL A 77 -15.42 -4.97 -5.26
CA VAL A 77 -14.53 -6.07 -5.64
C VAL A 77 -14.28 -6.00 -7.14
N GLY A 78 -13.05 -6.23 -7.55
CA GLY A 78 -12.66 -6.25 -8.95
C GLY A 78 -11.65 -7.34 -9.30
N GLN A 79 -11.47 -7.50 -10.61
CA GLN A 79 -10.53 -8.40 -11.28
C GLN A 79 -9.99 -7.66 -12.51
N GLY A 80 -8.68 -7.41 -12.53
CA GLY A 80 -8.07 -6.44 -13.45
C GLY A 80 -8.81 -5.09 -13.37
N MET A 81 -9.26 -4.58 -14.52
CA MET A 81 -10.03 -3.32 -14.58
C MET A 81 -11.55 -3.48 -14.39
N SER A 82 -12.07 -4.71 -14.31
CA SER A 82 -13.50 -4.94 -14.11
C SER A 82 -13.84 -4.94 -12.62
N PHE A 83 -14.92 -4.27 -12.22
CA PHE A 83 -15.34 -4.22 -10.82
C PHE A 83 -16.84 -4.05 -10.64
N GLY A 84 -17.31 -4.35 -9.43
CA GLY A 84 -18.69 -4.14 -9.01
C GLY A 84 -18.83 -3.97 -7.51
N THR A 85 -19.94 -3.39 -7.09
CA THR A 85 -20.28 -3.28 -5.65
C THR A 85 -20.71 -4.66 -5.14
N ALA A 86 -19.94 -5.22 -4.22
CA ALA A 86 -20.19 -6.54 -3.64
C ALA A 86 -21.10 -6.49 -2.42
N LEU A 87 -20.94 -5.47 -1.57
CA LEU A 87 -21.77 -5.25 -0.38
C LEU A 87 -21.93 -3.77 -0.09
N ARG A 88 -23.06 -3.41 0.53
CA ARG A 88 -23.34 -2.05 1.01
C ARG A 88 -23.79 -2.11 2.47
N SER A 89 -23.54 -1.03 3.21
CA SER A 89 -24.07 -0.90 4.56
C SER A 89 -25.59 -0.85 4.51
N ASP A 90 -26.22 -1.42 5.54
CA ASP A 90 -27.67 -1.48 5.71
C ASP A 90 -28.43 -2.40 4.73
N ASP A 91 -27.75 -3.02 3.77
CA ASP A 91 -28.34 -4.11 2.97
C ASP A 91 -28.56 -5.35 3.86
N PRO A 92 -29.57 -6.19 3.56
CA PRO A 92 -29.76 -7.47 4.24
C PRO A 92 -28.50 -8.34 4.14
N ALA A 93 -28.04 -8.89 5.26
CA ALA A 93 -26.86 -9.74 5.30
C ALA A 93 -27.09 -11.02 4.47
N PRO A 94 -26.24 -11.32 3.47
CA PRO A 94 -26.48 -12.45 2.57
C PRO A 94 -26.56 -13.82 3.26
N TRP A 95 -25.83 -14.02 4.36
CA TRP A 95 -25.85 -15.25 5.15
C TRP A 95 -27.03 -15.32 6.13
N ASN A 96 -27.63 -14.18 6.50
CA ASN A 96 -28.81 -14.12 7.35
C ASN A 96 -29.64 -12.85 7.08
N PRO A 97 -30.60 -12.90 6.15
CA PRO A 97 -31.38 -11.73 5.72
C PRO A 97 -32.28 -11.11 6.80
N SER A 98 -32.36 -11.71 8.00
CA SER A 98 -33.10 -11.13 9.13
C SER A 98 -32.38 -9.92 9.75
N PHE A 99 -31.12 -9.71 9.39
CA PHE A 99 -30.29 -8.62 9.85
C PHE A 99 -29.69 -7.87 8.69
N ASN A 100 -29.28 -6.63 8.94
CA ASN A 100 -28.56 -5.83 7.96
C ASN A 100 -27.06 -5.86 8.24
N VAL A 101 -26.25 -5.66 7.20
CA VAL A 101 -24.80 -5.54 7.32
C VAL A 101 -24.45 -4.20 7.96
N GLY A 102 -23.95 -4.24 9.19
CA GLY A 102 -23.30 -3.10 9.81
C GLY A 102 -21.85 -3.01 9.36
N ILE A 103 -21.57 -2.27 8.28
CA ILE A 103 -20.18 -2.01 7.89
C ILE A 103 -19.55 -1.10 8.95
N THR A 104 -18.76 -1.69 9.83
CA THR A 104 -18.18 -1.01 11.00
C THR A 104 -17.02 -0.09 10.62
N PHE A 105 -16.48 0.65 11.60
CA PHE A 105 -15.20 1.37 11.49
C PHE A 105 -13.99 0.44 11.34
N ILE A 106 -14.18 -0.89 11.46
CA ILE A 106 -13.11 -1.83 11.12
C ILE A 106 -13.04 -1.82 9.60
N ASN A 107 -11.93 -1.32 9.10
CA ASN A 107 -11.77 -0.99 7.69
C ASN A 107 -11.13 -2.14 6.89
N ASP A 108 -10.62 -3.17 7.58
CA ASP A 108 -9.90 -4.27 6.95
C ASP A 108 -10.78 -5.36 6.34
N VAL A 109 -10.25 -5.89 5.25
CA VAL A 109 -10.77 -7.04 4.51
C VAL A 109 -9.59 -7.92 4.08
N ALA A 110 -9.87 -9.17 3.74
CA ALA A 110 -8.91 -10.00 3.02
C ALA A 110 -9.61 -10.71 1.87
N ILE A 111 -8.90 -10.86 0.75
CA ILE A 111 -9.36 -11.52 -0.47
C ILE A 111 -8.32 -12.55 -0.90
N ASN A 112 -8.77 -13.68 -1.43
CA ASN A 112 -7.91 -14.78 -1.86
C ASN A 112 -7.99 -15.02 -3.37
N ASP A 113 -7.12 -15.88 -3.90
CA ASP A 113 -6.99 -16.10 -5.35
C ASP A 113 -8.16 -16.86 -5.99
N ASN A 114 -9.11 -17.32 -5.17
CA ASN A 114 -10.35 -17.93 -5.65
C ASN A 114 -11.51 -16.91 -5.73
N GLY A 115 -11.24 -15.62 -5.47
CA GLY A 115 -12.26 -14.56 -5.41
C GLY A 115 -13.10 -14.57 -4.13
N GLY A 116 -12.78 -15.46 -3.18
CA GLY A 116 -13.36 -15.44 -1.85
C GLY A 116 -12.75 -14.33 -1.01
N TRP A 117 -13.55 -13.74 -0.12
CA TRP A 117 -13.09 -12.66 0.75
C TRP A 117 -13.84 -12.65 2.08
N ASN A 118 -13.21 -12.10 3.11
CA ASN A 118 -13.78 -11.96 4.44
C ASN A 118 -13.60 -10.55 4.99
N PHE A 119 -14.46 -10.21 5.95
CA PHE A 119 -14.54 -8.89 6.56
C PHE A 119 -15.21 -8.97 7.92
N VAL A 120 -14.97 -7.96 8.76
CA VAL A 120 -15.65 -7.84 10.06
C VAL A 120 -16.82 -6.88 9.93
N THR A 121 -17.97 -7.31 10.42
CA THR A 121 -19.22 -6.55 10.42
C THR A 121 -19.89 -6.63 11.79
N THR A 122 -20.88 -5.77 12.03
CA THR A 122 -21.78 -5.93 13.18
C THR A 122 -23.12 -6.46 12.70
N VAL A 123 -23.56 -7.58 13.28
CA VAL A 123 -24.90 -8.15 13.09
C VAL A 123 -25.56 -8.26 14.45
N ALA A 124 -26.74 -7.66 14.62
CA ALA A 124 -27.51 -7.71 15.88
C ALA A 124 -26.69 -7.32 17.14
N ASN A 125 -25.84 -6.29 17.04
CA ASN A 125 -24.91 -5.83 18.09
C ASN A 125 -23.77 -6.81 18.45
N THR A 126 -23.53 -7.82 17.63
CA THR A 126 -22.39 -8.76 17.77
C THR A 126 -21.43 -8.54 16.62
N LEU A 127 -20.13 -8.45 16.91
CA LEU A 127 -19.13 -8.50 15.84
C LEU A 127 -19.12 -9.90 15.23
N THR A 128 -19.17 -9.93 13.90
CA THR A 128 -19.21 -11.14 13.10
C THR A 128 -18.08 -11.07 12.06
N LEU A 129 -17.28 -12.14 11.98
CA LEU A 129 -16.43 -12.37 10.83
C LEU A 129 -17.27 -13.07 9.76
N ALA A 130 -17.58 -12.35 8.68
CA ALA A 130 -18.33 -12.89 7.56
C ALA A 130 -17.38 -13.15 6.38
N ARG A 131 -17.69 -14.16 5.59
CA ARG A 131 -16.90 -14.58 4.42
C ARG A 131 -17.80 -14.99 3.27
N THR A 132 -17.32 -14.83 2.05
CA THR A 132 -17.81 -15.55 0.87
C THR A 132 -16.67 -16.33 0.21
N ASP A 133 -16.98 -17.43 -0.46
CA ASP A 133 -16.07 -18.15 -1.36
C ASP A 133 -16.28 -17.78 -2.85
N GLY A 134 -17.05 -16.72 -3.12
CA GLY A 134 -17.46 -16.30 -4.45
C GLY A 134 -18.80 -16.88 -4.90
N THR A 135 -19.31 -17.92 -4.23
CA THR A 135 -20.61 -18.53 -4.53
C THR A 135 -21.56 -18.44 -3.33
N ASP A 136 -21.09 -18.87 -2.17
CA ASP A 136 -21.86 -18.95 -0.93
C ASP A 136 -21.35 -17.94 0.11
N TRP A 137 -22.19 -17.69 1.13
CA TRP A 137 -21.88 -16.79 2.24
C TRP A 137 -21.91 -17.52 3.57
N PHE A 138 -20.98 -17.13 4.46
CA PHE A 138 -20.73 -17.76 5.74
C PHE A 138 -20.55 -16.70 6.84
N ALA A 139 -21.02 -17.01 8.05
CA ALA A 139 -20.62 -16.32 9.28
C ALA A 139 -19.63 -17.23 10.02
N ASP A 140 -18.34 -17.01 9.79
CA ASP A 140 -17.27 -17.88 10.31
C ASP A 140 -17.09 -17.72 11.83
N VAL A 141 -17.32 -16.51 12.35
CA VAL A 141 -17.23 -16.21 13.79
C VAL A 141 -18.38 -15.31 14.18
N GLU A 142 -19.15 -15.74 15.18
CA GLU A 142 -20.17 -14.94 15.85
C GLU A 142 -19.77 -14.81 17.33
N GLY A 143 -19.04 -13.75 17.68
CA GLY A 143 -18.64 -13.37 19.05
C GLY A 143 -18.72 -14.45 20.17
N GLU A 144 -19.47 -14.13 21.23
CA GLU A 144 -19.60 -14.94 22.46
C GLU A 144 -20.19 -16.35 22.26
N THR A 145 -20.61 -16.72 21.05
CA THR A 145 -21.04 -18.10 20.74
C THR A 145 -19.92 -18.95 20.13
N THR A 146 -18.84 -18.32 19.68
CA THR A 146 -17.69 -18.98 19.06
C THR A 146 -16.62 -19.31 20.11
N GLN A 147 -16.22 -20.58 20.18
CA GLN A 147 -15.13 -21.01 21.06
C GLN A 147 -13.76 -20.67 20.46
N VAL A 148 -12.81 -20.29 21.32
CA VAL A 148 -11.41 -20.18 20.92
C VAL A 148 -10.88 -21.58 20.59
N PRO A 149 -10.26 -21.80 19.42
CA PRO A 149 -9.82 -23.12 19.01
C PRO A 149 -8.92 -23.80 20.04
N GLY A 150 -9.19 -25.07 20.33
CA GLY A 150 -8.41 -25.87 21.27
C GLY A 150 -8.60 -25.52 22.76
N LEU A 151 -9.46 -24.56 23.12
CA LEU A 151 -9.73 -24.14 24.50
C LEU A 151 -11.23 -24.33 24.87
N PRO A 152 -11.63 -25.54 25.33
CA PRO A 152 -13.02 -25.80 25.70
C PRO A 152 -13.53 -24.84 26.79
N GLY A 153 -14.67 -24.19 26.52
CA GLY A 153 -15.31 -23.26 27.46
C GLY A 153 -14.72 -21.85 27.49
N VAL A 154 -13.79 -21.53 26.59
CA VAL A 154 -13.26 -20.17 26.37
C VAL A 154 -13.87 -19.63 25.08
N PHE A 155 -14.53 -18.49 25.15
CA PHE A 155 -15.27 -17.89 24.03
C PHE A 155 -14.63 -16.59 23.55
N VAL A 156 -14.80 -16.32 22.26
CA VAL A 156 -14.40 -15.07 21.60
C VAL A 156 -15.25 -13.91 22.13
N ALA A 157 -14.63 -12.77 22.43
CA ALA A 157 -15.37 -11.58 22.87
C ALA A 157 -16.19 -10.97 21.73
N ASN A 158 -17.47 -10.68 21.98
CA ASN A 158 -18.41 -10.12 20.99
C ASN A 158 -18.08 -8.70 20.49
N PHE A 159 -17.16 -7.99 21.13
CA PHE A 159 -16.75 -6.63 20.77
C PHE A 159 -15.31 -6.55 20.25
N PHE A 160 -14.62 -7.68 20.07
CA PHE A 160 -13.21 -7.68 19.66
C PHE A 160 -12.89 -8.81 18.69
N ILE A 161 -13.23 -8.59 17.42
CA ILE A 161 -12.76 -9.35 16.26
C ILE A 161 -12.19 -8.30 15.31
N GLN A 162 -10.92 -8.38 14.94
CA GLN A 162 -10.29 -7.39 14.09
C GLN A 162 -9.32 -8.03 13.11
N LYS A 163 -9.06 -7.32 12.01
CA LYS A 163 -7.97 -7.61 11.05
C LYS A 163 -8.08 -9.03 10.50
N PRO A 164 -9.15 -9.26 9.71
CA PRO A 164 -9.37 -10.54 9.10
C PRO A 164 -8.28 -10.83 8.08
N VAL A 165 -7.94 -12.11 7.94
CA VAL A 165 -7.03 -12.63 6.92
C VAL A 165 -7.68 -13.84 6.27
N LEU A 166 -7.30 -14.17 5.03
CA LEU A 166 -7.87 -15.29 4.30
C LEU A 166 -6.80 -15.98 3.47
N THR A 167 -6.68 -17.30 3.62
CA THR A 167 -5.81 -18.13 2.79
C THR A 167 -6.53 -18.61 1.54
N ASN A 168 -5.78 -19.08 0.54
CA ASN A 168 -6.30 -19.65 -0.70
C ASN A 168 -7.06 -20.96 -0.49
N ASP A 169 -6.77 -21.71 0.59
CA ASP A 169 -7.56 -22.88 0.98
C ASP A 169 -8.85 -22.52 1.76
N GLY A 170 -9.14 -21.23 1.95
CA GLY A 170 -10.38 -20.73 2.53
C GLY A 170 -10.41 -20.62 4.06
N ARG A 171 -9.27 -20.81 4.75
CA ARG A 171 -9.19 -20.58 6.20
C ARG A 171 -9.21 -19.10 6.52
N SER A 172 -10.24 -18.68 7.25
CA SER A 172 -10.32 -17.35 7.86
C SER A 172 -9.41 -17.27 9.09
N GLY A 173 -8.68 -16.16 9.22
CA GLY A 173 -7.98 -15.80 10.43
C GLY A 173 -8.39 -14.42 10.92
N TYR A 174 -8.13 -14.14 12.19
CA TYR A 174 -8.48 -12.86 12.83
C TYR A 174 -7.69 -12.66 14.13
N THR A 175 -7.61 -11.41 14.57
CA THR A 175 -7.18 -11.05 15.92
C THR A 175 -8.39 -10.98 16.84
N THR A 176 -8.25 -11.49 18.06
CA THR A 176 -9.35 -11.44 19.04
C THR A 176 -8.84 -11.44 20.49
N LEU A 177 -9.77 -11.36 21.44
CA LEU A 177 -9.53 -11.67 22.85
C LEU A 177 -10.69 -12.49 23.44
N SER A 178 -10.45 -13.14 24.58
CA SER A 178 -11.49 -13.78 25.39
C SER A 178 -11.61 -13.14 26.77
N LEU A 179 -12.83 -12.93 27.27
CA LEU A 179 -13.03 -12.45 28.64
C LEU A 179 -13.02 -13.57 29.69
N ASP A 180 -13.03 -14.83 29.25
CA ASP A 180 -12.96 -16.00 30.14
C ASP A 180 -11.54 -16.24 30.69
N LEU A 181 -10.55 -15.54 30.16
CA LEU A 181 -9.15 -15.64 30.56
C LEU A 181 -8.63 -14.36 31.25
N PRO A 182 -7.62 -14.49 32.14
CA PRO A 182 -6.95 -13.34 32.73
C PRO A 182 -6.38 -12.39 31.67
N ALA A 183 -6.33 -11.08 31.99
CA ALA A 183 -5.87 -10.04 31.07
C ALA A 183 -4.46 -10.28 30.47
N ALA A 184 -3.60 -11.04 31.17
CA ALA A 184 -2.26 -11.36 30.72
C ALA A 184 -2.22 -12.43 29.60
N THR A 185 -3.26 -13.25 29.44
CA THR A 185 -3.25 -14.43 28.56
C THR A 185 -4.42 -14.49 27.59
N ARG A 186 -5.13 -13.38 27.40
CA ARG A 186 -6.43 -13.39 26.74
C ARG A 186 -6.47 -12.92 25.30
N ASN A 187 -5.36 -12.45 24.72
CA ASN A 187 -5.33 -11.98 23.34
C ASN A 187 -4.82 -13.09 22.42
N PHE A 188 -5.41 -13.21 21.24
CA PHE A 188 -5.16 -14.29 20.31
C PHE A 188 -4.97 -13.80 18.88
N LEU A 189 -4.14 -14.55 18.15
CA LEU A 189 -4.07 -14.59 16.70
C LEU A 189 -4.55 -15.97 16.26
N ILE A 190 -5.61 -16.01 15.46
CA ILE A 190 -6.27 -17.26 15.06
C ILE A 190 -6.21 -17.39 13.54
N LEU A 191 -5.99 -18.62 13.05
CA LEU A 191 -6.14 -18.99 11.65
C LEU A 191 -6.82 -20.37 11.56
N GLY A 192 -8.05 -20.41 11.05
CA GLY A 192 -8.87 -21.62 11.06
C GLY A 192 -9.07 -22.17 12.47
N ASP A 193 -8.65 -23.41 12.69
CA ASP A 193 -8.71 -24.11 13.98
C ASP A 193 -7.42 -23.98 14.82
N GLN A 194 -6.51 -23.08 14.44
CA GLN A 194 -5.20 -22.92 15.08
C GLN A 194 -5.06 -21.58 15.80
N ILE A 195 -4.47 -21.63 17.00
CA ILE A 195 -3.93 -20.44 17.68
C ILE A 195 -2.49 -20.25 17.20
N LEU A 196 -2.25 -19.19 16.44
CA LEU A 196 -0.91 -18.81 15.97
C LEU A 196 -0.11 -18.09 17.06
N SER A 197 -0.79 -17.28 17.86
CA SER A 197 -0.18 -16.51 18.95
C SER A 197 -1.18 -16.25 20.07
N GLN A 198 -0.74 -16.41 21.31
CA GLN A 198 -1.47 -16.08 22.53
C GLN A 198 -0.59 -15.22 23.44
N SER A 199 -1.15 -14.11 23.92
CA SER A 199 -0.46 -13.26 24.90
C SER A 199 -0.06 -14.07 26.15
N GLY A 200 1.08 -13.76 26.76
CA GLY A 200 1.58 -14.41 27.97
C GLY A 200 2.01 -15.87 27.80
N VAL A 201 1.88 -16.45 26.60
CA VAL A 201 2.20 -17.85 26.31
C VAL A 201 3.30 -17.93 25.26
N ASN A 202 3.10 -17.32 24.09
CA ASN A 202 4.08 -17.36 23.02
C ASN A 202 5.30 -16.49 23.34
N VAL A 203 6.49 -17.06 23.21
CA VAL A 203 7.79 -16.39 23.27
C VAL A 203 8.38 -16.43 21.86
N PRO A 204 8.51 -15.29 21.16
CA PRO A 204 9.18 -15.25 19.88
C PRO A 204 10.62 -15.71 20.03
N THR A 205 11.09 -16.52 19.08
CA THR A 205 12.49 -16.91 18.97
C THR A 205 13.34 -15.75 18.42
N ASN A 206 14.66 -15.81 18.60
CA ASN A 206 15.63 -14.83 18.09
C ASN A 206 15.38 -13.36 18.49
N GLN A 207 14.90 -13.12 19.71
CA GLN A 207 14.79 -11.75 20.22
C GLN A 207 16.19 -11.11 20.31
N PRO A 208 16.42 -9.90 19.74
CA PRO A 208 17.73 -9.25 19.75
C PRO A 208 18.31 -9.01 21.15
N SER A 209 17.45 -8.86 22.16
CA SER A 209 17.85 -8.74 23.57
C SER A 209 18.48 -10.02 24.13
N GLY A 210 18.26 -11.18 23.49
CA GLY A 210 18.57 -12.50 24.04
C GLY A 210 17.61 -12.95 25.15
N GLU A 211 16.64 -12.11 25.52
CA GLU A 211 15.62 -12.42 26.52
C GLU A 211 14.55 -13.37 25.97
N GLN A 212 13.74 -13.93 26.88
CA GLN A 212 12.62 -14.81 26.56
C GLN A 212 11.28 -14.14 26.85
N ASP A 213 11.10 -12.93 26.30
CA ASP A 213 9.90 -12.14 26.59
C ASP A 213 8.69 -12.70 25.87
N THR A 214 7.63 -12.94 26.63
CA THR A 214 6.35 -13.35 26.07
C THR A 214 5.70 -12.18 25.32
N ILE A 215 4.96 -12.49 24.27
CA ILE A 215 4.03 -11.56 23.63
C ILE A 215 3.03 -11.07 24.68
N LYS A 216 2.91 -9.75 24.86
CA LYS A 216 1.89 -9.14 25.73
C LYS A 216 0.60 -8.87 24.96
N ALA A 217 0.73 -8.39 23.73
CA ALA A 217 -0.37 -8.12 22.82
C ALA A 217 0.16 -8.07 21.39
N ASN A 218 -0.69 -8.43 20.43
CA ASN A 218 -0.42 -8.26 19.01
C ASN A 218 -1.04 -6.94 18.55
N ALA A 219 -0.34 -6.20 17.69
CA ALA A 219 -0.86 -5.01 17.07
C ALA A 219 -1.92 -5.44 16.06
N VAL A 220 -3.12 -4.92 16.27
CA VAL A 220 -4.26 -5.21 15.41
C VAL A 220 -3.91 -4.84 13.97
N SER A 221 -3.22 -3.72 13.74
CA SER A 221 -2.81 -3.22 12.41
C SER A 221 -1.87 -4.07 11.56
N ALA A 222 -1.32 -5.18 12.06
CA ALA A 222 -0.18 -5.84 11.43
C ALA A 222 -0.32 -7.36 11.25
N PHE A 223 -1.52 -7.94 11.43
CA PHE A 223 -1.71 -9.35 11.13
C PHE A 223 -1.79 -9.60 9.61
N GLY A 224 -0.94 -10.51 9.10
CA GLY A 224 -0.98 -10.99 7.72
C GLY A 224 -0.66 -12.49 7.65
N VAL A 225 -1.16 -13.14 6.60
CA VAL A 225 -0.84 -14.55 6.25
C VAL A 225 -0.55 -14.65 4.75
N SER A 226 0.35 -15.54 4.36
CA SER A 226 0.61 -15.86 2.96
C SER A 226 -0.59 -16.63 2.36
N GLY A 227 -0.70 -16.64 1.03
CA GLY A 227 -1.81 -17.31 0.34
C GLY A 227 -1.91 -18.80 0.65
N ASP A 228 -0.78 -19.48 0.86
CA ASP A 228 -0.73 -20.88 1.30
C ASP A 228 -0.97 -21.09 2.80
N GLY A 229 -1.02 -20.01 3.59
CA GLY A 229 -1.17 -20.04 5.05
C GLY A 229 0.02 -20.58 5.82
N ASN A 230 1.18 -20.78 5.19
CA ASN A 230 2.39 -21.31 5.84
C ASN A 230 3.22 -20.22 6.53
N THR A 231 3.05 -18.96 6.11
CA THR A 231 3.70 -17.80 6.73
C THR A 231 2.64 -16.90 7.33
N TRP A 232 2.84 -16.52 8.58
CA TRP A 232 2.06 -15.50 9.25
C TRP A 232 2.97 -14.48 9.91
N MET A 233 2.44 -13.29 10.10
CA MET A 233 3.18 -12.23 10.76
C MET A 233 2.32 -11.37 11.65
N THR A 234 2.96 -10.69 12.59
CA THR A 234 2.35 -9.63 13.39
C THR A 234 3.40 -8.68 13.92
N GLU A 235 3.01 -7.45 14.23
CA GLU A 235 3.80 -6.59 15.09
C GLU A 235 3.36 -6.83 16.54
N ALA A 236 4.21 -7.45 17.36
CA ALA A 236 3.92 -7.76 18.74
C ALA A 236 4.52 -6.72 19.69
N ARG A 237 3.81 -6.46 20.79
CA ARG A 237 4.36 -5.80 21.98
C ARG A 237 4.84 -6.88 22.93
N LEU A 238 6.14 -6.94 23.20
CA LEU A 238 6.70 -7.89 24.17
C LEU A 238 6.70 -7.31 25.58
N ARG A 239 6.58 -8.18 26.57
CA ARG A 239 6.64 -7.82 27.99
C ARG A 239 8.10 -7.70 28.42
N ILE A 240 8.54 -6.49 28.78
CA ILE A 240 9.90 -6.28 29.33
C ILE A 240 9.98 -6.73 30.80
N PRO A 241 10.86 -7.68 31.18
CA PRO A 241 11.24 -7.97 32.55
C PRO A 241 12.50 -7.14 32.91
N GLY A 242 12.34 -6.09 33.72
CA GLY A 242 13.48 -5.39 34.35
C GLY A 242 14.10 -4.20 33.59
N ASN A 243 14.63 -3.27 34.39
CA ASN A 243 15.40 -2.03 34.12
C ASN A 243 14.97 -0.99 33.08
N PHE A 244 13.96 -1.23 32.24
CA PHE A 244 13.31 -0.14 31.52
C PHE A 244 12.20 0.47 32.40
N PRO A 245 11.92 1.78 32.31
CA PRO A 245 10.83 2.40 33.06
C PRO A 245 9.55 1.59 32.89
N SER A 246 8.85 1.32 33.99
CA SER A 246 7.58 0.60 33.97
C SER A 246 6.63 1.26 32.96
N GLY A 247 6.36 0.60 31.83
CA GLY A 247 5.53 1.15 30.75
C GLY A 247 6.12 1.04 29.35
N THR A 248 7.44 0.96 29.21
CA THR A 248 8.09 0.74 27.90
C THR A 248 7.74 -0.65 27.37
N GLN A 249 7.32 -0.75 26.11
CA GLN A 249 6.98 -2.01 25.44
C GLN A 249 7.84 -2.13 24.19
N LEU A 250 8.49 -3.28 24.02
CA LEU A 250 9.26 -3.56 22.80
C LEU A 250 8.27 -3.89 21.68
N ARG A 251 8.11 -2.97 20.73
CA ARG A 251 7.46 -3.29 19.45
C ARG A 251 8.40 -4.17 18.65
N THR A 252 7.89 -5.29 18.16
CA THR A 252 8.67 -6.35 17.51
C THR A 252 7.92 -6.86 16.29
N VAL A 253 8.52 -6.83 15.11
CA VAL A 253 8.02 -7.58 13.96
C VAL A 253 8.29 -9.07 14.21
N VAL A 254 7.24 -9.88 14.21
CA VAL A 254 7.29 -11.33 14.41
C VAL A 254 6.74 -12.02 13.18
N VAL A 255 7.49 -12.96 12.63
CA VAL A 255 7.09 -13.80 11.48
C VAL A 255 7.23 -15.26 11.89
N ASN A 256 6.15 -16.05 11.84
CA ASN A 256 6.18 -17.46 12.26
C ASN A 256 6.79 -17.69 13.67
N ASN A 257 6.42 -16.85 14.64
CA ASN A 257 6.97 -16.85 16.00
C ASN A 257 8.50 -16.59 16.07
N ASP A 258 9.08 -15.97 15.06
CA ASP A 258 10.47 -15.52 15.01
C ASP A 258 10.53 -13.98 15.01
N ALA A 259 11.29 -13.40 15.95
CA ALA A 259 11.48 -11.95 16.03
C ALA A 259 12.45 -11.50 14.93
N LYS A 260 11.99 -10.57 14.07
CA LYS A 260 12.74 -10.06 12.91
C LYS A 260 13.36 -8.69 13.15
N MET A 261 12.60 -7.77 13.74
CA MET A 261 13.05 -6.40 14.03
C MET A 261 12.40 -5.93 15.32
N GLN A 262 13.17 -5.30 16.20
CA GLN A 262 12.70 -4.90 17.53
C GLN A 262 13.16 -3.48 17.88
N THR A 263 12.23 -2.68 18.39
CA THR A 263 12.57 -1.35 18.95
C THR A 263 13.60 -1.45 20.09
N LEU A 264 14.33 -0.36 20.34
CA LEU A 264 15.43 -0.27 21.30
C LEU A 264 16.66 -1.13 20.98
N HIS A 265 16.69 -1.77 19.80
CA HIS A 265 17.81 -2.57 19.32
C HIS A 265 18.22 -2.11 17.93
N PRO A 266 19.51 -2.18 17.57
CA PRO A 266 19.96 -1.91 16.21
C PRO A 266 19.41 -2.94 15.23
N PHE A 267 19.31 -2.55 13.96
CA PHE A 267 18.82 -3.41 12.88
C PHE A 267 19.72 -3.31 11.64
N GLY A 268 19.99 -4.45 11.00
CA GLY A 268 20.81 -4.51 9.79
C GLY A 268 22.22 -3.95 10.01
N THR A 269 22.59 -2.97 9.18
CA THR A 269 23.90 -2.28 9.25
C THR A 269 23.91 -1.07 10.16
N PHE A 270 22.76 -0.64 10.69
CA PHE A 270 22.67 0.52 11.56
C PHE A 270 23.22 0.21 12.96
N ALA A 271 23.95 1.18 13.53
CA ALA A 271 24.43 1.09 14.91
C ALA A 271 23.41 1.64 15.92
N SER A 272 22.58 2.60 15.50
CA SER A 272 21.53 3.20 16.31
C SER A 272 20.33 2.26 16.45
N PRO A 273 19.61 2.32 17.59
CA PRO A 273 18.46 1.48 17.80
C PRO A 273 17.24 1.97 17.01
N VAL A 274 16.39 1.03 16.61
CA VAL A 274 15.05 1.31 16.06
C VAL A 274 14.18 1.95 17.13
N VAL A 275 13.57 3.10 16.84
CA VAL A 275 12.67 3.82 17.76
C VAL A 275 11.20 3.65 17.39
N SER A 276 10.91 3.51 16.09
CA SER A 276 9.55 3.36 15.59
C SER A 276 9.50 2.30 14.51
N ILE A 277 8.42 1.52 14.55
CA ILE A 277 7.97 0.65 13.47
C ILE A 277 6.62 1.22 13.05
N HIS A 278 6.54 1.77 11.84
CA HIS A 278 5.37 2.54 11.39
C HIS A 278 4.33 1.67 10.70
N ASN A 279 4.77 0.75 9.84
CA ASN A 279 3.89 -0.21 9.19
C ASN A 279 4.65 -1.48 8.83
N THR A 280 3.92 -2.59 8.78
CA THR A 280 4.47 -3.90 8.43
C THR A 280 3.43 -4.66 7.59
N THR A 281 3.87 -5.32 6.52
CA THR A 281 3.03 -6.02 5.55
C THR A 281 3.60 -7.40 5.22
N LEU A 282 2.71 -8.34 4.87
CA LEU A 282 3.07 -9.65 4.32
C LEU A 282 2.56 -9.70 2.89
N SER A 283 3.39 -10.11 1.93
CA SER A 283 2.92 -10.42 0.58
C SER A 283 2.24 -11.79 0.53
N GLY A 284 1.53 -12.05 -0.57
CA GLY A 284 0.91 -13.34 -0.86
C GLY A 284 1.89 -14.52 -0.84
N VAL A 285 3.15 -14.28 -1.23
CA VAL A 285 4.21 -15.30 -1.24
C VAL A 285 4.98 -15.42 0.08
N GLY A 286 4.62 -14.62 1.09
CA GLY A 286 5.21 -14.70 2.43
C GLY A 286 6.41 -13.78 2.66
N ASP A 287 6.67 -12.81 1.77
CA ASP A 287 7.67 -11.79 2.02
C ASP A 287 7.15 -10.79 3.03
N TRP A 288 7.93 -10.54 4.09
CA TRP A 288 7.59 -9.52 5.07
C TRP A 288 8.34 -8.22 4.76
N LEU A 289 7.61 -7.11 4.80
CA LEU A 289 8.16 -5.77 4.64
C LEU A 289 7.81 -4.92 5.84
N SER A 290 8.71 -4.02 6.23
CA SER A 290 8.45 -3.06 7.30
C SER A 290 9.10 -1.72 6.99
N ARG A 291 8.52 -0.64 7.48
CA ARG A 291 9.17 0.67 7.48
C ARG A 291 9.32 1.18 8.91
N ALA A 292 10.48 1.73 9.20
CA ALA A 292 10.93 2.03 10.56
C ALA A 292 11.88 3.24 10.59
N SER A 293 12.09 3.77 11.79
CA SER A 293 13.00 4.88 12.07
C SER A 293 13.93 4.52 13.23
N ASN A 294 15.18 5.00 13.16
CA ASN A 294 16.16 4.92 14.25
C ASN A 294 16.27 6.23 15.03
N ASP A 295 16.94 6.17 16.18
CA ASP A 295 17.09 7.30 17.13
C ASP A 295 18.00 8.42 16.62
N ASP A 296 18.80 8.14 15.61
CA ASP A 296 19.67 9.11 14.92
C ASP A 296 19.03 9.70 13.65
N GLY A 297 17.73 9.45 13.41
CA GLY A 297 17.00 10.03 12.29
C GLY A 297 17.20 9.32 10.95
N HIS A 298 17.71 8.09 10.96
CA HIS A 298 17.63 7.21 9.80
C HIS A 298 16.24 6.60 9.68
N ASP A 299 15.54 6.88 8.58
CA ASP A 299 14.34 6.17 8.16
C ASP A 299 14.68 5.12 7.12
N PHE A 300 14.03 3.98 7.15
CA PHE A 300 14.31 2.89 6.22
C PHE A 300 13.11 1.97 5.99
N VAL A 301 13.16 1.27 4.86
CA VAL A 301 12.28 0.16 4.50
C VAL A 301 13.10 -1.11 4.43
N VAL A 302 12.60 -2.17 5.07
CA VAL A 302 13.18 -3.50 5.08
C VAL A 302 12.26 -4.47 4.36
N ARG A 303 12.84 -5.42 3.62
CA ARG A 303 12.17 -6.60 3.08
C ARG A 303 12.99 -7.83 3.42
N ASN A 304 12.37 -8.82 4.07
CA ASN A 304 13.00 -10.09 4.43
C ASN A 304 14.33 -10.01 5.20
N GLY A 305 14.60 -8.87 5.84
CA GLY A 305 15.84 -8.61 6.59
C GLY A 305 16.78 -7.62 5.90
N ASP A 306 16.61 -7.41 4.59
CA ASP A 306 17.44 -6.52 3.79
C ASP A 306 16.87 -5.10 3.76
N ILE A 307 17.72 -4.10 3.95
CA ILE A 307 17.35 -2.69 3.79
C ILE A 307 17.26 -2.39 2.29
N ILE A 308 16.05 -2.14 1.82
CA ILE A 308 15.74 -1.91 0.39
C ILE A 308 15.56 -0.43 0.04
N ALA A 309 15.34 0.43 1.04
CA ALA A 309 15.33 1.88 0.89
C ALA A 309 15.69 2.55 2.21
N GLN A 310 16.33 3.71 2.15
CA GLN A 310 16.64 4.51 3.35
C GLN A 310 16.74 5.99 3.01
N ARG A 311 16.50 6.83 4.01
CA ARG A 311 16.72 8.27 3.91
C ARG A 311 18.15 8.59 3.47
N GLY A 312 18.28 9.52 2.53
CA GLY A 312 19.55 9.96 1.94
C GLY A 312 20.11 9.01 0.88
N ALA A 313 19.45 7.87 0.59
CA ALA A 313 19.77 7.05 -0.55
C ALA A 313 19.02 7.52 -1.80
N PRO A 314 19.55 7.25 -3.01
CA PRO A 314 18.84 7.42 -4.27
C PRO A 314 17.45 6.79 -4.24
N ILE A 315 16.48 7.46 -4.89
CA ILE A 315 15.11 6.93 -4.97
C ILE A 315 15.01 5.60 -5.73
N PHE A 316 15.94 5.36 -6.66
CA PHE A 316 16.19 4.08 -7.33
C PHE A 316 17.67 4.03 -7.75
N ASP A 317 18.15 2.86 -8.21
CA ASP A 317 19.55 2.69 -8.61
C ASP A 317 19.95 3.66 -9.74
N GLY A 318 20.92 4.53 -9.45
CA GLY A 318 21.42 5.52 -10.41
C GLY A 318 20.71 6.88 -10.36
N ALA A 319 19.63 7.03 -9.58
CA ALA A 319 18.97 8.32 -9.39
C ALA A 319 19.87 9.33 -8.64
N THR A 320 19.74 10.62 -8.99
CA THR A 320 20.37 11.71 -8.24
C THR A 320 19.46 12.30 -7.15
N GLU A 321 18.14 12.16 -7.32
CA GLU A 321 17.14 12.51 -6.31
C GLU A 321 17.19 11.48 -5.17
N LEU A 322 17.13 11.95 -3.93
CA LEU A 322 17.29 11.15 -2.73
C LEU A 322 15.99 11.11 -1.93
N PHE A 323 15.75 10.02 -1.20
CA PHE A 323 14.71 10.00 -0.18
C PHE A 323 15.03 10.98 0.95
N ASP A 324 14.06 11.77 1.38
CA ASP A 324 14.25 12.81 2.40
C ASP A 324 13.05 12.90 3.35
N ASP A 325 13.34 13.21 4.62
CA ASP A 325 12.37 13.31 5.72
C ASP A 325 11.88 14.74 5.98
N GLY A 326 12.44 15.73 5.27
CA GLY A 326 12.06 17.13 5.39
C GLY A 326 10.57 17.38 5.14
N PRO A 327 9.98 16.81 4.06
CA PRO A 327 8.54 16.92 3.81
C PRO A 327 7.68 16.04 4.72
N PHE A 328 8.21 14.88 5.15
CA PHE A 328 7.48 13.91 5.97
C PHE A 328 8.43 13.16 6.90
N ALA A 329 8.26 13.33 8.22
CA ALA A 329 9.20 12.87 9.24
C ALA A 329 9.40 11.34 9.34
N ALA A 330 8.59 10.53 8.66
CA ALA A 330 8.82 9.07 8.59
C ALA A 330 9.48 8.65 7.27
N THR A 331 9.72 9.60 6.36
CA THR A 331 10.16 9.47 4.96
C THR A 331 9.22 8.64 4.09
N PHE A 332 8.91 7.41 4.51
CA PHE A 332 8.21 6.40 3.73
C PHE A 332 6.73 6.26 4.14
N PHE A 333 5.86 6.20 3.13
CA PHE A 333 4.41 6.05 3.29
C PHE A 333 3.85 4.77 2.63
N VAL A 334 4.62 4.06 1.80
CA VAL A 334 4.24 2.75 1.21
C VAL A 334 5.40 1.74 1.36
N ASN A 335 5.06 0.50 1.75
CA ASN A 335 5.92 -0.69 1.72
C ASN A 335 5.04 -1.93 1.45
N VAL A 336 4.96 -2.37 0.20
CA VAL A 336 4.09 -3.50 -0.21
C VAL A 336 4.90 -4.45 -1.08
N GLY A 337 4.70 -5.75 -0.93
CA GLY A 337 5.30 -6.79 -1.77
C GLY A 337 4.26 -7.43 -2.70
N GLY A 338 4.67 -7.77 -3.91
CA GLY A 338 3.87 -8.38 -4.96
C GLY A 338 4.01 -9.90 -5.06
N PRO A 339 3.30 -10.52 -6.02
CA PRO A 339 3.26 -11.97 -6.22
C PRO A 339 4.59 -12.57 -6.71
N ASP A 340 5.36 -11.85 -7.52
CA ASP A 340 6.62 -12.36 -8.12
C ASP A 340 7.88 -11.88 -7.42
N GLY A 341 7.72 -11.49 -6.15
CA GLY A 341 8.79 -10.88 -5.39
C GLY A 341 9.08 -9.43 -5.82
N ASP A 342 8.16 -8.78 -6.50
CA ASP A 342 8.19 -7.34 -6.69
C ASP A 342 7.90 -6.61 -5.38
N TYR A 343 8.27 -5.33 -5.31
CA TYR A 343 7.96 -4.49 -4.17
C TYR A 343 7.85 -3.01 -4.55
N LEU A 344 7.01 -2.31 -3.78
CA LEU A 344 6.85 -0.86 -3.86
C LEU A 344 7.38 -0.19 -2.61
N VAL A 345 8.13 0.88 -2.82
CA VAL A 345 8.50 1.84 -1.79
C VAL A 345 7.94 3.20 -2.18
N GLY A 346 7.11 3.78 -1.32
CA GLY A 346 6.67 5.17 -1.48
C GLY A 346 7.30 6.03 -0.42
N GLY A 347 7.87 7.17 -0.81
CA GLY A 347 8.53 8.09 0.11
C GLY A 347 8.63 9.52 -0.41
N THR A 348 8.89 10.45 0.51
CA THR A 348 9.20 11.84 0.18
C THR A 348 10.67 11.99 -0.20
N THR A 349 10.98 13.03 -0.97
CA THR A 349 12.30 13.20 -1.59
C THR A 349 12.87 14.60 -1.38
N ASP A 350 14.15 14.77 -1.70
CA ASP A 350 14.86 16.05 -1.68
C ASP A 350 14.59 16.92 -2.92
N ASN A 351 13.57 16.58 -3.73
CA ASN A 351 13.21 17.38 -4.89
C ASN A 351 12.90 18.82 -4.46
N PRO A 352 13.58 19.84 -5.04
CA PRO A 352 13.38 21.23 -4.64
C PRO A 352 11.99 21.74 -4.99
N ASP A 353 11.32 21.13 -5.97
CA ASP A 353 9.92 21.40 -6.23
C ASP A 353 9.04 20.62 -5.26
N SER A 354 8.44 21.35 -4.32
CA SER A 354 7.50 20.78 -3.36
C SER A 354 6.27 20.16 -4.00
N ALA A 355 5.95 20.44 -5.28
CA ALA A 355 4.90 19.74 -6.01
C ALA A 355 5.33 18.35 -6.50
N LEU A 356 6.63 18.05 -6.58
CA LEU A 356 7.19 16.81 -7.13
C LEU A 356 7.87 15.91 -6.09
N ASN A 357 7.89 16.32 -4.82
CA ASN A 357 8.70 15.74 -3.75
C ASN A 357 8.16 14.45 -3.09
N SER A 358 7.36 13.66 -3.81
CA SER A 358 6.88 12.36 -3.35
C SER A 358 6.76 11.39 -4.51
N VAL A 359 7.28 10.17 -4.32
CA VAL A 359 7.35 9.15 -5.36
C VAL A 359 6.90 7.79 -4.82
N ILE A 360 6.43 6.93 -5.72
CA ILE A 360 6.29 5.49 -5.53
C ILE A 360 7.20 4.80 -6.54
N VAL A 361 8.11 3.99 -6.02
CA VAL A 361 9.19 3.33 -6.77
C VAL A 361 8.95 1.83 -6.77
N LEU A 362 9.06 1.22 -7.95
CA LEU A 362 9.03 -0.21 -8.17
C LEU A 362 10.46 -0.77 -8.17
N ASN A 363 10.67 -1.78 -7.33
CA ASN A 363 11.88 -2.63 -7.31
C ASN A 363 13.23 -1.91 -7.15
N ASN A 364 13.25 -0.66 -6.67
CA ASN A 364 14.45 0.19 -6.70
C ASN A 364 15.00 0.41 -8.13
N GLU A 365 14.13 0.30 -9.14
CA GLU A 365 14.48 0.42 -10.56
C GLU A 365 13.89 1.68 -11.20
N ARG A 366 12.59 1.96 -10.95
CA ARG A 366 11.89 3.09 -11.59
C ARG A 366 10.77 3.68 -10.76
N VAL A 367 10.46 4.95 -10.97
CA VAL A 367 9.27 5.62 -10.43
C VAL A 367 8.05 5.21 -11.24
N ILE A 368 6.99 4.74 -10.59
CA ILE A 368 5.71 4.40 -11.24
C ILE A 368 4.62 5.45 -11.00
N ALA A 369 4.75 6.26 -9.95
CA ALA A 369 3.84 7.36 -9.68
C ALA A 369 4.56 8.44 -8.88
N ARG A 370 4.25 9.70 -9.16
CA ARG A 370 4.83 10.87 -8.53
C ARG A 370 3.75 11.92 -8.26
N ARG A 371 3.93 12.65 -7.17
CA ARG A 371 3.14 13.85 -6.92
C ARG A 371 3.39 14.87 -8.04
N GLY A 372 2.35 15.47 -8.58
CA GLY A 372 2.46 16.33 -9.76
C GLY A 372 2.13 15.64 -11.07
N ASP A 373 2.04 14.30 -11.11
CA ASP A 373 1.62 13.60 -12.32
C ASP A 373 0.19 13.97 -12.69
N ALA A 374 -0.05 14.08 -14.00
CA ALA A 374 -1.37 14.31 -14.55
C ALA A 374 -2.24 13.04 -14.47
N VAL A 375 -3.54 13.24 -14.25
CA VAL A 375 -4.55 12.18 -14.24
C VAL A 375 -5.73 12.65 -15.07
N SER A 376 -6.04 11.93 -16.15
CA SER A 376 -7.16 12.25 -17.03
C SER A 376 -8.42 11.45 -16.65
N ILE A 377 -9.53 12.16 -16.44
CA ILE A 377 -10.84 11.56 -16.14
C ILE A 377 -11.91 12.29 -16.93
N ASP A 378 -12.67 11.57 -17.77
CA ASP A 378 -13.72 12.14 -18.62
C ASP A 378 -13.27 13.33 -19.49
N GLY A 379 -12.00 13.33 -19.92
CA GLY A 379 -11.41 14.42 -20.70
C GLY A 379 -11.05 15.68 -19.89
N GLN A 380 -11.11 15.61 -18.56
CA GLN A 380 -10.59 16.62 -17.64
C GLN A 380 -9.26 16.15 -17.07
N THR A 381 -8.30 17.07 -16.96
CA THR A 381 -6.98 16.80 -16.36
C THR A 381 -6.95 17.27 -14.91
N PHE A 382 -6.52 16.38 -14.04
CA PHE A 382 -6.23 16.62 -12.63
C PHE A 382 -4.75 16.35 -12.37
N THR A 383 -4.29 16.72 -11.18
CA THR A 383 -2.91 16.48 -10.74
C THR A 383 -2.90 15.66 -9.46
N ILE A 384 -1.97 14.70 -9.33
CA ILE A 384 -1.73 14.00 -8.06
C ILE A 384 -1.17 15.01 -7.05
N SER A 385 -1.96 15.31 -6.03
CA SER A 385 -1.59 16.26 -4.97
C SER A 385 -0.90 15.60 -3.78
N SER A 386 -1.19 14.32 -3.51
CA SER A 386 -0.55 13.52 -2.46
C SER A 386 -0.95 12.04 -2.54
N PHE A 387 -0.17 11.19 -1.89
CA PHE A 387 -0.49 9.78 -1.66
C PHE A 387 -0.90 9.57 -0.20
N ALA A 388 -1.89 8.71 0.04
CA ALA A 388 -2.25 8.33 1.40
C ALA A 388 -1.28 7.26 1.95
N ASN A 389 -1.18 7.14 3.27
CA ASN A 389 -0.37 6.08 3.88
C ASN A 389 -0.92 4.70 3.52
N ASN A 390 -0.03 3.78 3.15
CA ASN A 390 -0.33 2.39 2.81
C ASN A 390 -1.25 2.23 1.58
N SER A 391 -1.34 3.22 0.70
CA SER A 391 -2.38 3.33 -0.33
C SER A 391 -2.13 2.52 -1.61
N ALA A 392 -1.34 1.44 -1.55
CA ALA A 392 -0.98 0.65 -2.72
C ALA A 392 -1.25 -0.85 -2.55
N ALA A 393 -1.54 -1.53 -3.66
CA ALA A 393 -1.64 -2.99 -3.74
C ALA A 393 -1.14 -3.48 -5.11
N PHE A 394 -0.52 -4.66 -5.15
CA PHE A 394 -0.12 -5.33 -6.39
C PHE A 394 -1.27 -6.12 -6.98
N LEU A 395 -1.45 -6.00 -8.29
CA LEU A 395 -2.12 -6.99 -9.12
C LEU A 395 -1.06 -7.89 -9.78
N ASP A 396 -1.48 -8.83 -10.63
CA ASP A 396 -0.59 -9.71 -11.38
C ASP A 396 0.19 -8.96 -12.46
N ASP A 397 -0.46 -8.00 -13.12
CA ASP A 397 0.10 -7.21 -14.22
C ASP A 397 0.16 -5.70 -13.93
N ALA A 398 -0.26 -5.28 -12.74
CA ALA A 398 -0.50 -3.88 -12.44
C ALA A 398 -0.28 -3.53 -10.96
N VAL A 399 -0.33 -2.23 -10.67
CA VAL A 399 -0.38 -1.70 -9.31
C VAL A 399 -1.60 -0.81 -9.17
N LEU A 400 -2.34 -1.00 -8.07
CA LEU A 400 -3.38 -0.09 -7.63
C LEU A 400 -2.81 0.94 -6.65
N ILE A 401 -3.05 2.23 -6.89
CA ILE A 401 -2.65 3.32 -5.98
C ILE A 401 -3.86 4.22 -5.72
N VAL A 402 -4.15 4.50 -4.44
CA VAL A 402 -5.06 5.58 -4.07
C VAL A 402 -4.28 6.88 -3.90
N ALA A 403 -4.65 7.89 -4.68
CA ALA A 403 -4.04 9.21 -4.72
C ALA A 403 -5.08 10.31 -4.54
N ASN A 404 -4.71 11.41 -3.87
CA ASN A 404 -5.54 12.62 -3.78
C ASN A 404 -5.28 13.50 -5.01
N LEU A 405 -6.34 14.09 -5.55
CA LEU A 405 -6.31 14.89 -6.77
C LEU A 405 -6.57 16.36 -6.48
N SER A 406 -5.88 17.23 -7.23
CA SER A 406 -6.18 18.66 -7.31
C SER A 406 -6.56 19.07 -8.73
N ASP A 407 -7.38 20.12 -8.84
CA ASP A 407 -7.67 20.78 -10.12
C ASP A 407 -6.51 21.69 -10.58
N ALA A 408 -6.70 22.32 -11.75
CA ALA A 408 -5.73 23.26 -12.33
C ALA A 408 -5.45 24.50 -11.46
N ALA A 409 -6.32 24.81 -10.48
CA ALA A 409 -6.09 25.88 -9.51
C ALA A 409 -5.33 25.40 -8.27
N GLY A 410 -4.93 24.12 -8.21
CA GLY A 410 -4.29 23.50 -7.06
C GLY A 410 -5.26 23.19 -5.91
N THR A 411 -6.58 23.25 -6.15
CA THR A 411 -7.58 22.96 -5.12
C THR A 411 -7.80 21.46 -5.04
N SER A 412 -7.76 20.89 -3.84
CA SER A 412 -8.09 19.47 -3.63
C SER A 412 -9.56 19.20 -4.01
N VAL A 413 -9.79 18.24 -4.91
CA VAL A 413 -11.14 17.93 -5.45
C VAL A 413 -11.66 16.54 -5.07
N GLY A 414 -10.78 15.64 -4.67
CA GLY A 414 -11.15 14.28 -4.31
C GLY A 414 -9.94 13.34 -4.36
N SER A 415 -10.21 12.04 -4.50
CA SER A 415 -9.18 11.00 -4.63
C SER A 415 -9.56 10.05 -5.76
N ALA A 416 -8.60 9.30 -6.27
CA ALA A 416 -8.82 8.26 -7.26
C ALA A 416 -8.08 6.96 -6.92
N LEU A 417 -8.69 5.84 -7.28
CA LEU A 417 -8.04 4.53 -7.38
C LEU A 417 -7.47 4.41 -8.79
N LEU A 418 -6.15 4.55 -8.87
CA LEU A 418 -5.35 4.53 -10.09
C LEU A 418 -4.83 3.13 -10.35
N HIS A 419 -4.86 2.72 -11.62
CA HIS A 419 -4.32 1.45 -12.12
C HIS A 419 -3.13 1.75 -13.04
N TYR A 420 -1.95 1.33 -12.61
CA TYR A 420 -0.70 1.42 -13.37
C TYR A 420 -0.35 0.04 -13.90
N ASP A 421 -0.38 -0.13 -15.21
CA ASP A 421 0.02 -1.38 -15.88
C ASP A 421 1.55 -1.51 -15.86
N LEU A 422 2.07 -2.59 -15.26
CA LEU A 422 3.50 -2.83 -15.08
C LEU A 422 4.21 -3.27 -16.36
N ASP A 423 3.46 -3.86 -17.30
CA ASP A 423 3.92 -4.30 -18.62
C ASP A 423 3.87 -3.17 -19.66
N ALA A 424 3.12 -2.11 -19.39
CA ALA A 424 3.19 -0.91 -20.19
C ALA A 424 4.64 -0.40 -20.20
N ALA A 425 5.16 -0.18 -21.40
CA ALA A 425 6.44 0.50 -21.54
C ALA A 425 6.36 1.82 -20.75
N PRO A 426 7.40 2.17 -19.96
CA PRO A 426 7.45 3.47 -19.29
C PRO A 426 7.11 4.55 -20.32
N THR A 427 6.21 5.48 -19.98
CA THR A 427 5.94 6.61 -20.86
C THR A 427 7.27 7.32 -21.05
N CYS A 428 7.79 7.25 -22.27
CA CYS A 428 9.00 7.90 -22.64
C CYS A 428 8.57 9.16 -23.36
N PRO A 429 8.52 10.34 -22.71
CA PRO A 429 7.88 11.50 -23.32
C PRO A 429 8.63 12.01 -24.56
N ALA A 430 9.88 11.57 -24.70
CA ALA A 430 10.66 11.78 -25.90
C ALA A 430 10.28 10.84 -27.06
N ASP A 431 9.67 9.67 -26.78
CA ASP A 431 9.09 8.74 -27.76
C ASP A 431 7.68 9.22 -28.13
N LEU A 432 7.62 10.11 -29.10
CA LEU A 432 6.39 10.76 -29.53
C LEU A 432 5.60 9.89 -30.51
N ASN A 433 6.24 8.91 -31.13
CA ASN A 433 5.61 8.02 -32.10
C ASN A 433 5.02 6.75 -31.43
N GLY A 434 5.46 6.44 -30.20
CA GLY A 434 4.96 5.36 -29.35
C GLY A 434 5.48 3.98 -29.72
N ASP A 435 6.66 3.87 -30.35
CA ASP A 435 7.25 2.61 -30.78
C ASP A 435 8.21 1.98 -29.75
N GLY A 436 8.46 2.68 -28.64
CA GLY A 436 9.30 2.25 -27.52
C GLY A 436 10.78 2.59 -27.69
N VAL A 437 11.16 3.37 -28.71
CA VAL A 437 12.57 3.76 -28.95
C VAL A 437 12.66 5.25 -29.25
N VAL A 438 13.37 6.00 -28.40
CA VAL A 438 13.70 7.41 -28.71
C VAL A 438 14.78 7.47 -29.78
N ASP A 439 14.39 7.88 -30.99
CA ASP A 439 15.32 8.07 -32.09
C ASP A 439 15.01 9.29 -32.97
N ALA A 440 15.66 9.36 -34.14
CA ALA A 440 15.51 10.51 -35.02
C ALA A 440 14.05 10.74 -35.45
N ASP A 441 13.23 9.69 -35.53
CA ASP A 441 11.84 9.79 -35.95
C ASP A 441 11.00 10.58 -34.92
N ASP A 442 11.26 10.40 -33.62
CA ASP A 442 10.63 11.22 -32.59
C ASP A 442 11.08 12.66 -32.63
N PHE A 443 12.37 12.90 -32.84
CA PHE A 443 12.90 14.25 -32.93
C PHE A 443 12.26 15.02 -34.09
N PHE A 444 12.08 14.36 -35.24
CA PHE A 444 11.38 14.95 -36.38
C PHE A 444 9.88 15.12 -36.13
N LEU A 445 9.25 14.19 -35.40
CA LEU A 445 7.87 14.33 -34.98
C LEU A 445 7.69 15.54 -34.06
N PHE A 446 8.55 15.70 -33.04
CA PHE A 446 8.57 16.88 -32.17
C PHE A 446 8.65 18.17 -32.95
N LEU A 447 9.63 18.29 -33.87
CA LEU A 447 9.78 19.49 -34.69
C LEU A 447 8.53 19.80 -35.52
N SER A 448 7.85 18.78 -36.02
CA SER A 448 6.59 18.94 -36.76
C SER A 448 5.47 19.45 -35.84
N LEU A 449 5.32 18.84 -34.66
CA LEU A 449 4.31 19.22 -33.66
C LEU A 449 4.54 20.67 -33.20
N PHE A 450 5.77 20.97 -32.82
CA PHE A 450 6.23 22.28 -32.36
C PHE A 450 5.98 23.38 -33.41
N ALA A 451 6.35 23.13 -34.67
CA ALA A 451 6.12 24.09 -35.76
C ALA A 451 4.64 24.31 -36.08
N SER A 452 3.79 23.32 -35.80
CA SER A 452 2.34 23.39 -36.03
C SER A 452 1.56 23.96 -34.84
N GLY A 453 2.22 24.15 -33.68
CA GLY A 453 1.56 24.51 -32.43
C GLY A 453 0.61 23.43 -31.93
N ASP A 454 0.92 22.15 -32.20
CA ASP A 454 0.16 21.01 -31.69
C ASP A 454 0.38 20.90 -30.16
N PRO A 455 -0.68 20.82 -29.33
CA PRO A 455 -0.57 20.72 -27.88
C PRO A 455 0.33 19.58 -27.37
N ARG A 456 0.60 18.56 -28.18
CA ARG A 456 1.58 17.50 -27.84
C ARG A 456 3.03 17.99 -27.79
N ALA A 457 3.32 19.19 -28.28
CA ALA A 457 4.63 19.83 -28.19
C ALA A 457 4.79 20.68 -26.92
N ASP A 458 3.76 20.80 -26.07
CA ASP A 458 3.82 21.41 -24.74
C ASP A 458 4.39 20.38 -23.75
N ILE A 459 5.71 20.22 -23.77
CA ILE A 459 6.45 19.20 -23.04
C ILE A 459 6.59 19.55 -21.57
N ASN A 460 6.61 20.84 -21.22
CA ASN A 460 6.63 21.28 -19.82
C ASN A 460 5.21 21.42 -19.22
N ALA A 461 4.17 21.25 -20.03
CA ALA A 461 2.75 21.31 -19.68
C ALA A 461 2.31 22.65 -19.06
N ASP A 462 2.92 23.77 -19.45
CA ASP A 462 2.58 25.11 -18.95
C ASP A 462 1.44 25.80 -19.73
N GLY A 463 0.96 25.14 -20.79
CA GLY A 463 -0.11 25.62 -21.66
C GLY A 463 0.37 26.54 -22.78
N VAL A 464 1.68 26.75 -22.94
CA VAL A 464 2.29 27.63 -23.93
C VAL A 464 3.43 26.90 -24.66
N ILE A 465 3.22 26.57 -25.93
CA ILE A 465 4.27 25.95 -26.75
C ILE A 465 5.35 27.00 -27.09
N ASP A 466 6.50 26.93 -26.43
CA ASP A 466 7.61 27.86 -26.65
C ASP A 466 9.02 27.24 -26.51
N ALA A 467 10.05 28.08 -26.39
CA ALA A 467 11.43 27.59 -26.35
C ALA A 467 11.71 26.68 -25.14
N ASP A 468 10.96 26.82 -24.05
CA ASP A 468 11.14 26.03 -22.85
C ASP A 468 10.74 24.56 -23.09
N ASP A 469 9.69 24.30 -23.88
CA ASP A 469 9.34 22.93 -24.33
C ASP A 469 10.42 22.31 -25.20
N PHE A 470 11.05 23.12 -26.05
CA PHE A 470 12.14 22.66 -26.91
C PHE A 470 13.33 22.17 -26.07
N PHE A 471 13.68 22.91 -25.01
CA PHE A 471 14.75 22.51 -24.10
C PHE A 471 14.35 21.34 -23.19
N ALA A 472 13.08 21.27 -22.78
CA ALA A 472 12.54 20.13 -22.05
C ALA A 472 12.61 18.85 -22.90
N TYR A 473 12.16 18.91 -24.16
CA TYR A 473 12.24 17.80 -25.11
C TYR A 473 13.69 17.35 -25.34
N LEU A 474 14.61 18.27 -25.60
CA LEU A 474 16.02 17.90 -25.81
C LEU A 474 16.64 17.22 -24.60
N SER A 475 16.23 17.61 -23.39
CA SER A 475 16.71 17.00 -22.15
C SER A 475 16.21 15.56 -22.03
N LEU A 476 14.94 15.32 -22.35
CA LEU A 476 14.34 13.98 -22.39
C LEU A 476 14.92 13.13 -23.51
N PHE A 477 15.08 13.69 -24.71
CA PHE A 477 15.64 13.02 -25.88
C PHE A 477 17.08 12.53 -25.65
N ALA A 478 17.89 13.35 -24.98
CA ALA A 478 19.27 12.99 -24.64
C ALA A 478 19.35 11.96 -23.50
N ALA A 479 18.33 11.90 -22.64
CA ALA A 479 18.22 10.90 -21.58
C ALA A 479 17.78 9.54 -22.13
N GLY A 480 17.00 9.52 -23.22
CA GLY A 480 16.41 8.31 -23.80
C GLY A 480 15.21 7.81 -23.00
N CYS A 481 14.85 6.55 -23.26
CA CYS A 481 14.05 5.71 -22.37
C CYS A 481 15.01 4.78 -21.60
#